data_AF-A0A5N9DRA8-F1
#
_entry.id   AF-A0A5N9DRA8-F1
#
_cell.length_a   1.000
_cell.length_b   1.000
_cell.length_c   1.000
_cell.angle_alpha   90.00
_cell.angle_beta   90.00
_cell.angle_gamma   90.00
#
_symmetry.space_group_name_H-M   'P 1'
#
loop_
_entity.id
_entity.type
_entity.pdbx_description
1 polymer ?
#
loop_
_entity_poly.entity_id
_entity_poly.type
_entity_poly.pdbx_seq_one_letter_code
_entity_poly.pdbx_strand_id
1 'polypeptide(L)'
;MLIPFIIAISSYFLGGIPTGYLLVKFTKNVSPLNFAYKNTGASNASEISGKMIGLIVGTSDCLIKGTLPIIICKILEQPNYLQAIVGILCVIGHNWSPYLKTRGGRGVATSIGILIAFQMWWSLLIFTILIAVMGRFIFKDTAIWVLLSFISLPFIGHQFDNEPSLTFTWVFLLLIIIFKRITGNWENPTIHNKFQLTLMNRLLFDRDIKSKTNWDHKIL
;
A
#
# COMPACT_ATOMS: atom_id res chain seq x y z
N MET A 1 -8.44 21.83 19.58
CA MET A 1 -9.13 21.08 18.50
C MET A 1 -8.54 21.30 17.10
N LEU A 2 -8.04 22.49 16.75
CA LEU A 2 -7.52 22.76 15.39
C LEU A 2 -6.23 21.98 15.03
N ILE A 3 -5.30 21.83 15.97
CA ILE A 3 -4.00 21.18 15.73
C ILE A 3 -4.14 19.70 15.26
N PRO A 4 -4.90 18.83 15.96
CA PRO A 4 -5.15 17.47 15.49
C PRO A 4 -5.72 17.37 14.07
N PHE A 5 -6.61 18.29 13.72
CA PHE A 5 -7.22 18.34 12.40
C PHE A 5 -6.21 18.72 11.31
N ILE A 6 -5.35 19.71 11.58
CA ILE A 6 -4.27 20.10 10.68
C ILE A 6 -3.28 18.94 10.48
N ILE A 7 -2.88 18.26 11.56
CA ILE A 7 -1.99 17.10 11.50
C ILE A 7 -2.61 15.99 10.63
N ALA A 8 -3.87 15.65 10.89
CA ALA A 8 -4.59 14.62 10.15
C ALA A 8 -4.67 14.96 8.65
N ILE A 9 -5.11 16.16 8.29
CA ILE A 9 -5.20 16.57 6.88
C ILE A 9 -3.82 16.58 6.20
N SER A 10 -2.81 17.11 6.88
CA SER A 10 -1.45 17.17 6.34
C SER A 10 -0.89 15.78 6.05
N SER A 11 -1.25 14.79 6.88
CA SER A 11 -0.83 13.40 6.69
C SER A 11 -1.37 12.76 5.39
N TYR A 12 -2.59 13.11 4.98
CA TYR A 12 -3.15 12.68 3.70
C TYR A 12 -2.34 13.23 2.52
N PHE A 13 -2.02 14.53 2.54
CA PHE A 13 -1.22 15.15 1.49
C PHE A 13 0.20 14.60 1.45
N LEU A 14 0.84 14.43 2.61
CA LEU A 14 2.17 13.83 2.72
C LEU A 14 2.19 12.39 2.19
N GLY A 15 1.22 11.56 2.58
CA GLY A 15 1.08 10.21 2.05
C GLY A 15 0.85 10.19 0.54
N GLY A 16 0.15 11.20 0.03
CA GLY A 16 -0.15 11.39 -1.37
C GLY A 16 1.04 11.64 -2.28
N ILE A 17 2.18 12.12 -1.76
CA ILE A 17 3.35 12.50 -2.58
C ILE A 17 3.78 11.31 -3.46
N PRO A 18 3.77 11.42 -4.80
CA PRO A 18 3.86 10.24 -5.65
C PRO A 18 5.32 9.82 -5.96
N THR A 19 6.07 9.48 -4.92
CA THR A 19 7.48 9.01 -4.96
C THR A 19 7.80 8.04 -6.11
N GLY A 20 7.05 6.94 -6.27
CA GLY A 20 7.29 5.99 -7.35
C GLY A 20 6.97 6.53 -8.74
N TYR A 21 5.99 7.44 -8.87
CA TYR A 21 5.77 8.17 -10.12
C TYR A 21 6.95 9.06 -10.46
N LEU A 22 7.41 9.86 -9.49
CA LEU A 22 8.51 10.80 -9.68
C LEU A 22 9.80 10.09 -10.07
N LEU A 23 10.16 9.00 -9.37
CA LEU A 23 11.39 8.26 -9.65
C LEU A 23 11.35 7.49 -10.96
N VAL A 24 10.23 6.88 -11.33
CA VAL A 24 10.09 6.23 -12.65
C VAL A 24 10.13 7.28 -13.77
N LYS A 25 9.42 8.41 -13.59
CA LYS A 25 9.44 9.49 -14.57
C LYS A 25 10.83 10.09 -14.72
N PHE A 26 11.59 10.23 -13.64
CA PHE A 26 12.97 10.72 -13.68
C PHE A 26 13.92 9.76 -14.39
N THR A 27 13.81 8.45 -14.13
CA THR A 27 14.76 7.46 -14.63
C THR A 27 14.46 6.92 -16.04
N LYS A 28 13.18 6.88 -16.42
CA LYS A 28 12.72 6.28 -17.69
C LYS A 28 11.90 7.23 -18.56
N ASN A 29 11.61 8.44 -18.08
CA ASN A 29 10.75 9.42 -18.75
C ASN A 29 9.34 8.93 -19.12
N VAL A 30 8.86 7.85 -18.49
CA VAL A 30 7.52 7.30 -18.69
C VAL A 30 6.66 7.44 -17.44
N SER A 31 5.34 7.34 -17.60
CA SER A 31 4.39 7.29 -16.48
C SER A 31 4.19 5.84 -16.02
N PRO A 32 4.51 5.46 -14.76
CA PRO A 32 4.28 4.08 -14.29
C PRO A 32 2.80 3.68 -14.25
N LEU A 33 1.87 4.64 -14.33
CA LEU A 33 0.44 4.36 -14.41
C LEU A 33 0.03 3.68 -15.72
N ASN A 34 0.89 3.72 -16.75
CA ASN A 34 0.62 3.14 -18.06
C ASN A 34 1.33 1.79 -18.26
N PHE A 35 2.16 1.34 -17.31
CA PHE A 35 3.03 0.16 -17.48
C PHE A 35 2.86 -0.86 -16.36
N ALA A 36 3.14 -2.12 -16.70
CA ALA A 36 3.04 -3.32 -15.86
C ALA A 36 1.82 -3.32 -14.91
N TYR A 37 2.03 -3.03 -13.62
CA TYR A 37 0.98 -3.09 -12.60
C TYR A 37 0.13 -1.81 -12.47
N LYS A 38 0.33 -0.83 -13.35
CA LYS A 38 -0.46 0.41 -13.49
C LYS A 38 -0.63 1.18 -12.16
N ASN A 39 0.40 1.16 -11.32
CA ASN A 39 0.41 1.79 -10.02
C ASN A 39 1.78 2.44 -9.74
N THR A 40 1.87 3.21 -8.65
CA THR A 40 3.11 3.93 -8.29
C THR A 40 3.92 3.22 -7.21
N GLY A 41 3.63 1.96 -6.93
CA GLY A 41 4.29 1.21 -5.86
C GLY A 41 5.68 0.69 -6.24
N ALA A 42 6.42 0.27 -5.23
CA ALA A 42 7.77 -0.28 -5.34
C ALA A 42 7.90 -1.44 -6.35
N SER A 43 6.92 -2.36 -6.39
CA SER A 43 6.96 -3.50 -7.32
C SER A 43 6.89 -3.04 -8.78
N ASN A 44 6.06 -2.05 -9.10
CA ASN A 44 5.96 -1.52 -10.46
C ASN A 44 7.19 -0.69 -10.82
N ALA A 45 7.69 0.12 -9.89
CA ALA A 45 8.95 0.83 -10.08
C ALA A 45 10.14 -0.11 -10.29
N SER A 46 10.17 -1.26 -9.61
CA SER A 46 11.19 -2.30 -9.82
C SER A 46 11.10 -2.93 -11.21
N GLU A 47 9.89 -3.14 -11.72
CA GLU A 47 9.67 -3.74 -13.04
C GLU A 47 10.11 -2.78 -14.15
N ILE A 48 9.76 -1.50 -14.03
CA ILE A 48 10.01 -0.49 -15.08
C ILE A 48 11.45 0.06 -15.01
N SER A 49 11.92 0.39 -13.81
CA SER A 49 13.17 1.13 -13.58
C SER A 49 14.25 0.33 -12.86
N GLY A 50 14.01 -0.96 -12.58
CA GLY A 50 14.96 -1.87 -11.96
C GLY A 50 14.90 -1.92 -10.43
N LYS A 51 15.45 -3.00 -9.86
CA LYS A 51 15.33 -3.35 -8.44
C LYS A 51 15.79 -2.26 -7.47
N MET A 52 16.84 -1.50 -7.81
CA MET A 52 17.34 -0.43 -6.95
C MET A 52 16.32 0.70 -6.81
N ILE A 53 15.68 1.11 -7.91
CA ILE A 53 14.62 2.12 -7.87
C ILE A 53 13.40 1.61 -7.11
N GLY A 54 13.02 0.35 -7.32
CA GLY A 54 11.98 -0.30 -6.53
C GLY A 54 12.26 -0.28 -5.02
N LEU A 55 13.50 -0.59 -4.62
CA LEU A 55 13.94 -0.55 -3.22
C LEU A 55 13.84 0.87 -2.64
N ILE A 56 14.35 1.88 -3.36
CA ILE A 56 14.28 3.28 -2.94
C ILE A 56 12.82 3.70 -2.74
N VAL A 57 11.94 3.42 -3.71
CA VAL A 57 10.50 3.73 -3.61
C VAL A 57 9.88 3.04 -2.40
N GLY A 58 10.13 1.74 -2.21
CA GLY A 58 9.60 0.98 -1.09
C GLY A 58 10.06 1.53 0.26
N THR A 59 11.35 1.83 0.40
CA THR A 59 11.92 2.40 1.63
C THR A 59 11.39 3.80 1.90
N SER A 60 11.28 4.67 0.88
CA SER A 60 10.67 6.00 1.03
C SER A 60 9.19 5.91 1.42
N ASP A 61 8.41 5.03 0.78
CA ASP A 61 7.00 4.84 1.11
C ASP A 61 6.80 4.28 2.52
N CYS A 62 7.72 3.45 3.00
CA CYS A 62 7.72 2.90 4.34
C CYS A 62 8.14 3.94 5.40
N LEU A 63 9.33 4.52 5.26
CA LEU A 63 9.91 5.37 6.29
C LEU A 63 9.31 6.77 6.28
N ILE A 64 9.25 7.42 5.12
CA ILE A 64 8.86 8.83 5.02
C ILE A 64 7.34 8.99 5.15
N LYS A 65 6.55 8.07 4.60
CA LYS A 65 5.09 8.18 4.61
C LYS A 65 4.41 7.34 5.68
N GLY A 66 4.94 6.15 5.96
CA GLY A 66 4.36 5.26 6.97
C GLY A 66 4.86 5.56 8.37
N THR A 67 6.18 5.71 8.52
CA THR A 67 6.83 5.75 9.84
C THR A 67 6.91 7.16 10.41
N LEU A 68 7.49 8.09 9.65
CA LEU A 68 7.81 9.45 10.08
C LEU A 68 6.59 10.24 10.61
N PRO A 69 5.41 10.22 9.95
CA PRO A 69 4.27 11.00 10.44
C PRO A 69 3.77 10.56 11.82
N ILE A 70 3.84 9.25 12.10
CA ILE A 70 3.47 8.69 13.41
C ILE A 70 4.52 9.05 14.46
N ILE A 71 5.82 8.96 14.12
CA ILE A 71 6.89 9.39 15.03
C ILE A 71 6.76 10.87 15.39
N ILE A 72 6.46 11.73 14.42
CA ILE A 72 6.19 13.16 14.68
C ILE A 72 5.02 13.31 15.66
N CYS A 73 3.93 12.56 15.48
CA CYS A 73 2.81 12.59 16.43
C CYS A 73 3.20 12.10 17.83
N LYS A 74 4.07 11.09 17.94
CA LYS A 74 4.61 10.62 19.23
C LYS A 74 5.46 11.68 19.92
N ILE A 75 6.33 12.37 19.18
CA ILE A 75 7.16 13.47 19.71
C ILE A 75 6.29 14.64 20.17
N LEU A 76 5.19 14.90 19.47
CA LEU A 76 4.19 15.92 19.85
C LEU A 76 3.20 15.43 20.92
N GLU A 77 3.46 14.29 21.56
CA GLU A 77 2.65 13.69 22.62
C GLU A 77 1.16 13.53 22.26
N GLN A 78 0.88 13.28 20.98
CA GLN A 78 -0.47 13.08 20.50
C GLN A 78 -1.02 11.71 20.92
N PRO A 79 -2.31 11.59 21.22
CA PRO A 79 -2.90 10.33 21.66
C PRO A 79 -2.86 9.25 20.58
N ASN A 80 -2.79 7.98 20.98
CA ASN A 80 -2.67 6.81 20.08
C ASN A 80 -3.73 6.78 18.97
N TYR A 81 -4.97 7.17 19.26
CA TYR A 81 -6.03 7.22 18.24
C TYR A 81 -5.72 8.22 17.12
N LEU A 82 -5.09 9.36 17.43
CA LEU A 82 -4.70 10.34 16.40
C LEU A 82 -3.52 9.83 15.59
N GLN A 83 -2.54 9.18 16.23
CA GLN A 83 -1.43 8.53 15.54
C GLN A 83 -1.94 7.47 14.54
N ALA A 84 -2.93 6.67 14.93
CA ALA A 84 -3.60 5.70 14.08
C ALA A 84 -4.31 6.36 12.89
N ILE A 85 -5.08 7.43 13.13
CA ILE A 85 -5.75 8.21 12.07
C ILE A 85 -4.73 8.76 11.07
N VAL A 86 -3.60 9.29 11.56
CA VAL A 86 -2.50 9.79 10.72
C VAL A 86 -1.93 8.70 9.84
N GLY A 87 -1.64 7.52 10.39
CA GLY A 87 -1.19 6.37 9.61
C GLY A 87 -2.19 5.97 8.52
N ILE A 88 -3.48 5.87 8.87
CA ILE A 88 -4.56 5.55 7.95
C ILE A 88 -4.64 6.58 6.81
N LEU A 89 -4.62 7.88 7.14
CA LEU A 89 -4.68 8.95 6.15
C LEU A 89 -3.45 8.98 5.24
N CYS A 90 -2.27 8.66 5.73
CA CYS A 90 -1.09 8.48 4.89
C CYS A 90 -1.27 7.33 3.87
N VAL A 91 -1.85 6.20 4.29
CA VAL A 91 -2.15 5.08 3.37
C VAL A 91 -3.23 5.46 2.37
N ILE A 92 -4.29 6.16 2.79
CA ILE A 92 -5.34 6.67 1.91
C ILE A 92 -4.74 7.63 0.87
N GLY A 93 -3.91 8.58 1.30
CA GLY A 93 -3.22 9.50 0.40
C GLY A 93 -2.33 8.75 -0.60
N HIS A 94 -1.53 7.80 -0.14
CA HIS A 94 -0.69 6.99 -1.02
C HIS A 94 -1.51 6.18 -2.05
N ASN A 95 -2.66 5.65 -1.65
CA ASN A 95 -3.54 4.86 -2.52
C ASN A 95 -4.32 5.73 -3.51
N TRP A 96 -4.84 6.86 -3.07
CA TRP A 96 -5.62 7.80 -3.87
C TRP A 96 -4.97 9.18 -3.82
N SER A 97 -3.84 9.32 -4.52
CA SER A 97 -3.06 10.54 -4.47
C SER A 97 -3.83 11.73 -5.06
N PRO A 98 -3.91 12.87 -4.34
CA PRO A 98 -4.49 14.09 -4.89
C PRO A 98 -3.68 14.62 -6.08
N TYR A 99 -2.39 14.27 -6.18
CA TYR A 99 -1.49 14.71 -7.24
C TYR A 99 -1.61 13.88 -8.53
N LEU A 100 -2.29 12.73 -8.49
CA LEU A 100 -2.38 11.79 -9.61
C LEU A 100 -3.82 11.48 -10.02
N LYS A 101 -4.76 12.42 -9.79
CA LYS A 101 -6.19 12.25 -10.08
C LYS A 101 -6.74 10.99 -9.39
N THR A 102 -6.48 10.86 -8.08
CA THR A 102 -6.88 9.72 -7.23
C THR A 102 -6.29 8.36 -7.63
N ARG A 103 -5.28 8.35 -8.51
CA ARG A 103 -4.46 7.16 -8.79
C ARG A 103 -3.26 7.12 -7.84
N GLY A 104 -2.66 5.96 -7.63
CA GLY A 104 -1.63 5.80 -6.61
C GLY A 104 -1.18 4.35 -6.45
N GLY A 105 -0.54 4.06 -5.33
CA GLY A 105 -0.06 2.73 -5.01
C GLY A 105 -1.09 1.86 -4.30
N ARG A 106 -0.61 0.80 -3.63
CA ARG A 106 -1.45 -0.14 -2.86
C ARG A 106 -1.26 -0.01 -1.35
N GLY A 107 -0.32 0.82 -0.89
CA GLY A 107 -0.17 1.14 0.53
C GLY A 107 0.51 0.06 1.35
N VAL A 108 1.07 -0.98 0.72
CA VAL A 108 1.75 -2.09 1.41
C VAL A 108 2.98 -1.59 2.18
N ALA A 109 3.90 -0.89 1.50
CA ALA A 109 5.10 -0.35 2.13
C ALA A 109 4.77 0.70 3.20
N THR A 110 3.79 1.57 2.95
CA THR A 110 3.32 2.55 3.93
C THR A 110 2.73 1.86 5.17
N SER A 111 1.99 0.77 5.01
CA SER A 111 1.46 -0.02 6.13
C SER A 111 2.57 -0.72 6.94
N ILE A 112 3.64 -1.18 6.27
CA ILE A 112 4.85 -1.68 6.94
C ILE A 112 5.46 -0.58 7.82
N GLY A 113 5.52 0.66 7.31
CA GLY A 113 6.01 1.80 8.10
C GLY A 113 5.17 2.09 9.34
N ILE A 114 3.85 1.91 9.26
CA ILE A 114 2.96 2.03 10.42
C ILE A 114 3.31 0.98 11.49
N LEU A 115 3.52 -0.27 11.09
CA LEU A 115 3.93 -1.36 12.00
C LEU A 115 5.27 -1.05 12.69
N ILE A 116 6.24 -0.50 11.95
CA ILE A 116 7.53 -0.06 12.51
C ILE A 116 7.33 1.08 13.51
N ALA A 117 6.52 2.08 13.17
CA ALA A 117 6.31 3.23 14.04
C ALA A 117 5.68 2.85 15.38
N PHE A 118 4.76 1.88 15.37
CA PHE A 118 4.15 1.34 16.58
C PHE A 118 4.97 0.23 17.26
N GLN A 119 6.12 -0.14 16.71
CA GLN A 119 7.00 -1.19 17.25
C GLN A 119 6.33 -2.56 17.35
N MET A 120 5.42 -2.86 16.42
CA MET A 120 4.62 -4.09 16.42
C MET A 120 5.37 -5.20 15.71
N TRP A 121 6.47 -5.63 16.33
CA TRP A 121 7.49 -6.49 15.71
C TRP A 121 6.94 -7.86 15.28
N TRP A 122 6.01 -8.45 16.05
CA TRP A 122 5.36 -9.71 15.69
C TRP A 122 4.46 -9.57 14.46
N SER A 123 3.61 -8.55 14.46
CA SER A 123 2.76 -8.17 13.32
C SER A 123 3.62 -7.88 12.08
N LEU A 124 4.71 -7.14 12.22
CA LEU A 124 5.68 -6.87 11.15
C LEU A 124 6.33 -8.15 10.60
N LEU A 125 6.82 -9.02 11.48
CA LEU A 125 7.50 -10.26 11.11
C LEU A 125 6.56 -11.19 10.34
N ILE A 126 5.36 -11.45 10.85
CA ILE A 126 4.40 -12.34 10.18
C ILE A 126 3.92 -11.73 8.87
N PHE A 127 3.61 -10.43 8.86
CA PHE A 127 3.16 -9.72 7.66
C PHE A 127 4.19 -9.81 6.52
N THR A 128 5.47 -9.56 6.85
CA THR A 128 6.57 -9.58 5.89
C THR A 128 6.96 -10.99 5.46
N ILE A 129 6.94 -11.99 6.36
CA ILE A 129 7.17 -13.39 6.00
C ILE A 129 6.14 -13.90 5.01
N LEU A 130 4.86 -13.63 5.25
CA LEU A 130 3.79 -14.05 4.33
C LEU A 130 4.00 -13.45 2.92
N ILE A 131 4.36 -12.16 2.83
CA ILE A 131 4.60 -11.52 1.53
C ILE A 131 5.89 -12.03 0.87
N ALA A 132 6.98 -12.08 1.63
CA ALA A 132 8.31 -12.40 1.10
C ALA A 132 8.48 -13.89 0.84
N VAL A 133 8.29 -14.76 1.84
CA VAL A 133 8.53 -16.21 1.71
C VAL A 133 7.51 -16.83 0.77
N MET A 134 6.22 -16.65 1.06
CA MET A 134 5.18 -17.29 0.25
C MET A 134 5.05 -16.61 -1.12
N GLY A 135 4.95 -15.27 -1.15
CA GLY A 135 4.72 -14.54 -2.38
C GLY A 135 5.90 -14.49 -3.34
N ARG A 136 7.11 -14.21 -2.86
CA ARG A 136 8.29 -14.03 -3.73
C ARG A 136 8.97 -15.36 -4.05
N PHE A 137 9.21 -16.20 -3.05
CA PHE A 137 10.07 -17.37 -3.20
C PHE A 137 9.32 -18.64 -3.61
N ILE A 138 8.11 -18.86 -3.08
CA ILE A 138 7.34 -20.08 -3.38
C ILE A 138 6.47 -19.89 -4.63
N PHE A 139 5.58 -18.89 -4.64
CA PHE A 139 4.56 -18.77 -5.68
C PHE A 139 4.92 -17.79 -6.82
N LYS A 140 5.97 -16.98 -6.65
CA LYS A 140 6.40 -15.93 -7.61
C LYS A 140 5.28 -14.92 -7.97
N ASP A 141 4.23 -14.85 -7.16
CA ASP A 141 3.12 -13.92 -7.22
C ASP A 141 2.78 -13.49 -5.80
N THR A 142 2.94 -12.20 -5.51
CA THR A 142 2.75 -11.66 -4.16
C THR A 142 1.32 -11.19 -3.89
N ALA A 143 0.46 -11.12 -4.92
CA ALA A 143 -0.83 -10.44 -4.79
C ALA A 143 -1.76 -11.10 -3.77
N ILE A 144 -1.93 -12.43 -3.82
CA ILE A 144 -2.79 -13.13 -2.87
C ILE A 144 -2.22 -13.08 -1.45
N TRP A 145 -0.90 -13.17 -1.33
CA TRP A 145 -0.19 -13.15 -0.04
C TRP A 145 -0.27 -11.80 0.63
N VAL A 146 -0.21 -10.70 -0.11
CA VAL A 146 -0.48 -9.37 0.44
C VAL A 146 -1.89 -9.30 1.05
N LEU A 147 -2.92 -9.83 0.37
CA LEU A 147 -4.28 -9.83 0.91
C LEU A 147 -4.36 -10.67 2.19
N LEU A 148 -3.79 -11.89 2.17
CA LEU A 148 -3.76 -12.76 3.35
C LEU A 148 -2.99 -12.13 4.52
N SER A 149 -1.91 -11.40 4.25
CA SER A 149 -1.19 -10.65 5.27
C SER A 149 -2.05 -9.54 5.89
N PHE A 150 -2.80 -8.79 5.09
CA PHE A 150 -3.73 -7.79 5.66
C PHE A 150 -4.89 -8.44 6.43
N ILE A 151 -5.35 -9.63 6.01
CA ILE A 151 -6.38 -10.39 6.73
C ILE A 151 -5.84 -10.88 8.08
N SER A 152 -4.56 -11.24 8.18
CA SER A 152 -3.99 -11.74 9.43
C SER A 152 -3.72 -10.63 10.46
N LEU A 153 -3.50 -9.38 10.04
CA LEU A 153 -3.13 -8.27 10.94
C LEU A 153 -4.12 -8.02 12.09
N PRO A 154 -5.46 -7.99 11.91
CA PRO A 154 -6.39 -7.81 13.03
C PRO A 154 -6.28 -8.91 14.09
N PHE A 155 -6.03 -10.16 13.68
CA PHE A 155 -5.90 -11.30 14.59
C PHE A 155 -4.58 -11.26 15.37
N ILE A 156 -3.48 -11.00 14.67
CA ILE A 156 -2.15 -10.89 15.28
C ILE A 156 -2.11 -9.66 16.20
N GLY A 157 -2.63 -8.53 15.72
CA GLY A 157 -2.75 -7.30 16.49
C GLY A 157 -3.54 -7.51 17.76
N HIS A 158 -4.70 -8.16 17.71
CA HIS A 158 -5.47 -8.43 18.91
C HIS A 158 -4.73 -9.35 19.91
N GLN A 159 -3.99 -10.35 19.41
CA GLN A 159 -3.30 -11.33 20.25
C GLN A 159 -2.01 -10.80 20.89
N PHE A 160 -1.26 -9.97 20.17
CA PHE A 160 0.09 -9.55 20.57
C PHE A 160 0.19 -8.07 20.92
N ASP A 161 -0.73 -7.24 20.44
CA ASP A 161 -0.69 -5.78 20.58
C ASP A 161 -1.88 -5.32 21.46
N ASN A 162 -1.63 -5.12 22.75
CA ASN A 162 -2.63 -4.89 23.82
C ASN A 162 -3.40 -3.54 23.76
N GLU A 163 -3.51 -2.91 22.59
CA GLU A 163 -4.14 -1.60 22.40
C GLU A 163 -5.33 -1.69 21.41
N PRO A 164 -6.58 -1.57 21.88
CA PRO A 164 -7.77 -1.68 21.03
C PRO A 164 -7.79 -0.69 19.86
N SER A 165 -7.25 0.53 20.07
CA SER A 165 -7.14 1.57 19.03
C SER A 165 -6.29 1.11 17.83
N LEU A 166 -5.25 0.32 18.08
CA LEU A 166 -4.39 -0.24 17.04
C LEU A 166 -5.05 -1.43 16.34
N THR A 167 -5.84 -2.24 17.07
CA THR A 167 -6.61 -3.34 16.45
C THR A 167 -7.57 -2.84 15.38
N PHE A 168 -8.29 -1.74 15.65
CA PHE A 168 -9.17 -1.11 14.64
C PHE A 168 -8.39 -0.59 13.43
N THR A 169 -7.16 -0.11 13.62
CA THR A 169 -6.30 0.35 12.52
C THR A 169 -6.09 -0.76 11.49
N TRP A 170 -5.89 -2.01 11.93
CA TRP A 170 -5.72 -3.15 11.03
C TRP A 170 -6.96 -3.50 10.23
N VAL A 171 -8.13 -3.40 10.86
CA VAL A 171 -9.41 -3.59 10.17
C VAL A 171 -9.57 -2.51 9.10
N PHE A 172 -9.29 -1.24 9.41
CA PHE A 172 -9.36 -0.16 8.43
C PHE A 172 -8.36 -0.35 7.28
N LEU A 173 -7.11 -0.74 7.56
CA LEU A 173 -6.12 -0.99 6.51
C LEU A 173 -6.52 -2.18 5.61
N LEU A 174 -7.13 -3.23 6.17
CA LEU A 174 -7.72 -4.33 5.41
C LEU A 174 -8.84 -3.84 4.48
N LEU A 175 -9.77 -3.02 5.00
CA LEU A 175 -10.84 -2.45 4.18
C LEU A 175 -10.29 -1.56 3.07
N ILE A 176 -9.26 -0.76 3.37
CA ILE A 176 -8.59 0.12 2.41
C ILE A 176 -7.93 -0.70 1.29
N ILE A 177 -7.20 -1.78 1.60
CA ILE A 177 -6.58 -2.59 0.54
C ILE A 177 -7.64 -3.31 -0.30
N ILE A 178 -8.71 -3.82 0.30
CA ILE A 178 -9.83 -4.46 -0.42
C ILE A 178 -10.46 -3.44 -1.38
N PHE A 179 -10.82 -2.26 -0.87
CA PHE A 179 -11.43 -1.21 -1.67
C PHE A 179 -10.48 -0.74 -2.78
N LYS A 180 -9.19 -0.57 -2.47
CA LYS A 180 -8.19 -0.17 -3.45
C LYS A 180 -8.00 -1.21 -4.54
N ARG A 181 -8.06 -2.51 -4.22
CA ARG A 181 -7.96 -3.59 -5.20
C ARG A 181 -9.16 -3.60 -6.14
N ILE A 182 -10.38 -3.56 -5.61
CA ILE A 182 -11.63 -3.55 -6.40
C ILE A 182 -11.68 -2.36 -7.35
N THR A 183 -11.32 -1.16 -6.85
CA THR A 183 -11.23 0.08 -7.64
C THR A 183 -9.94 0.20 -8.46
N GLY A 184 -9.04 -0.78 -8.33
CA GLY A 184 -7.70 -0.77 -8.91
C GLY A 184 -7.69 -0.81 -10.44
N ASN A 185 -6.57 -0.37 -11.02
CA ASN A 185 -6.25 -0.36 -12.45
C ASN A 185 -7.02 0.64 -13.33
N TRP A 186 -8.12 1.23 -12.85
CA TRP A 186 -8.86 2.34 -13.48
C TRP A 186 -9.26 2.10 -14.95
N GLU A 187 -9.31 0.84 -15.36
CA GLU A 187 -9.81 0.40 -16.66
C GLU A 187 -11.25 -0.06 -16.53
N ASN A 188 -11.99 0.02 -17.64
CA ASN A 188 -13.35 -0.47 -17.68
C ASN A 188 -13.34 -1.99 -17.36
N PRO A 189 -14.02 -2.42 -16.28
CA PRO A 189 -13.95 -3.79 -15.78
C PRO A 189 -14.54 -4.83 -16.74
N THR A 190 -15.23 -4.44 -17.80
CA THR A 190 -15.78 -5.38 -18.79
C THR A 190 -14.91 -5.56 -20.04
N ILE A 191 -13.77 -4.87 -20.15
CA ILE A 191 -12.91 -4.94 -21.36
C ILE A 191 -12.39 -6.36 -21.59
N HIS A 192 -11.99 -7.06 -20.53
CA HIS A 192 -11.29 -8.35 -20.66
C HIS A 192 -12.09 -9.56 -20.22
N ASN A 193 -13.07 -9.37 -19.33
CA ASN A 193 -13.84 -10.43 -18.70
C ASN A 193 -15.22 -9.90 -18.33
N LYS A 194 -16.12 -10.80 -17.90
CA LYS A 194 -17.36 -10.40 -17.21
C LYS A 194 -17.02 -9.59 -15.96
N PHE A 195 -17.83 -8.58 -15.67
CA PHE A 195 -17.65 -7.65 -14.55
C PHE A 195 -17.27 -8.35 -13.23
N GLN A 196 -18.04 -9.37 -12.82
CA GLN A 196 -17.83 -10.13 -11.58
C GLN A 196 -16.47 -10.83 -11.54
N LEU A 197 -16.04 -11.41 -12.67
CA LEU A 197 -14.76 -12.10 -12.76
C LEU A 197 -13.60 -11.10 -12.66
N THR A 198 -13.74 -9.91 -13.26
CA THR A 198 -12.76 -8.83 -13.12
C THR A 198 -12.64 -8.38 -11.67
N LEU A 199 -13.76 -8.17 -10.96
CA LEU A 199 -13.72 -7.81 -9.54
C LEU A 199 -13.04 -8.87 -8.68
N MET A 200 -13.33 -10.15 -8.94
CA MET A 200 -12.69 -11.26 -8.22
C MET A 200 -11.19 -11.35 -8.52
N ASN A 201 -10.78 -11.17 -9.78
CA ASN A 201 -9.37 -11.14 -10.16
C ASN A 201 -8.65 -9.94 -9.52
N ARG A 202 -9.28 -8.76 -9.49
CA ARG A 202 -8.73 -7.57 -8.86
C ARG A 202 -8.55 -7.79 -7.36
N LEU A 203 -9.54 -8.38 -6.69
CA LEU A 203 -9.45 -8.67 -5.25
C LEU A 203 -8.31 -9.65 -4.93
N LEU A 204 -8.26 -10.79 -5.62
CA LEU A 204 -7.32 -11.87 -5.29
C LEU A 204 -5.92 -11.62 -5.85
N PHE A 205 -5.83 -11.14 -7.09
CA PHE A 205 -4.59 -11.09 -7.86
C PHE A 205 -4.12 -9.66 -8.17
N ASP A 206 -4.87 -8.64 -7.77
CA ASP A 206 -4.58 -7.22 -8.05
C ASP A 206 -4.47 -6.86 -9.55
N ARG A 207 -5.18 -7.62 -10.41
CA ARG A 207 -5.18 -7.47 -11.87
C ARG A 207 -6.53 -7.89 -12.48
N ASP A 208 -6.80 -7.49 -13.71
CA ASP A 208 -8.12 -7.69 -14.34
C ASP A 208 -8.30 -9.10 -14.94
N ILE A 209 -7.20 -9.82 -15.16
CA ILE A 209 -7.18 -11.18 -15.70
C ILE A 209 -6.41 -12.13 -14.76
N LYS A 210 -6.74 -13.41 -14.76
CA LYS A 210 -6.10 -14.39 -13.87
C LYS A 210 -4.61 -14.60 -14.17
N SER A 211 -4.25 -14.68 -15.46
CA SER A 211 -2.87 -14.93 -15.92
C SER A 211 -1.95 -13.73 -15.64
N LYS A 212 -0.88 -13.96 -14.89
CA LYS A 212 0.15 -12.95 -14.60
C LYS A 212 0.97 -12.59 -15.85
N THR A 213 1.44 -13.59 -16.59
CA THR A 213 2.27 -13.39 -17.79
C THR A 213 1.53 -12.55 -18.84
N ASN A 214 0.26 -12.86 -19.11
CA ASN A 214 -0.54 -12.11 -20.08
C ASN A 214 -0.90 -10.69 -19.59
N TRP A 215 -0.85 -10.45 -18.28
CA TRP A 215 -1.07 -9.13 -17.70
C TRP A 215 0.18 -8.27 -17.86
N ASP A 216 1.36 -8.84 -17.59
CA ASP A 216 2.66 -8.17 -17.67
C ASP A 216 3.04 -7.86 -19.13
N HIS A 217 2.76 -8.77 -20.08
CA HIS A 217 3.14 -8.64 -21.50
C HIS A 217 2.24 -7.73 -22.35
N LYS A 218 1.16 -7.15 -21.80
CA LYS A 218 0.32 -6.19 -22.56
C LYS A 218 0.99 -4.85 -22.88
N ILE A 219 2.25 -4.67 -22.48
CA ILE A 219 2.88 -3.36 -22.31
C ILE A 219 4.35 -3.34 -22.77
N LEU A 220 4.71 -4.20 -23.72
CA LEU A 220 5.88 -3.99 -24.59
C LEU A 220 5.42 -3.81 -26.03
#